data_AF-A0A9Q1E5P4-F1
#
_entry.id   AF-A0A9Q1E5P4-F1
#
_cell.length_a   1.000
_cell.length_b   1.000
_cell.length_c   1.000
_cell.angle_alpha   90.00
_cell.angle_beta   90.00
_cell.angle_gamma   90.00
#
_symmetry.space_group_name_H-M   'P 1'
#
loop_
_entity.id
_entity.type
_entity.pdbx_description
1 polymer ?
#
loop_
_entity_poly.entity_id
_entity_poly.type
_entity_poly.pdbx_seq_one_letter_code
_entity_poly.pdbx_strand_id
1 'polypeptide(L)'
;MEKRAQAVLDSVSNLAFERRFMCGLMAKYVEGQTIAKKLSRQIHKLNSKIRRNVKLYNLKRPVIPSSSTLPTLLTFEIAMNPESGLWSQHSVSHDAAFQLKQRLFVLLSLHDRASEEMNIIQRDLSAELGKIEEALRNPPCAKSLRHEAGVVSALRLKIRECRDQLQQCDIVEQLLVTNSSLVESEVEDLSEEEEEEEEGEEEEQDEDDKASIEEEQADKDNEEGNEGRLNWG
;
A
#
# COMPACT_ATOMS: atom_id res chain seq x y z
N MET A 1 8.98 -30.43 10.90
CA MET A 1 8.70 -29.42 11.95
C MET A 1 9.48 -28.13 11.75
N GLU A 2 10.81 -28.20 11.58
CA GLU A 2 11.65 -27.03 11.29
C GLU A 2 11.21 -26.28 10.02
N LYS A 3 10.91 -26.98 8.92
CA LYS A 3 10.34 -26.37 7.70
C LYS A 3 9.07 -25.54 7.95
N ARG A 4 8.15 -26.05 8.77
CA ARG A 4 6.91 -25.33 9.13
C ARG A 4 7.16 -24.10 10.00
N ALA A 5 8.18 -24.15 10.88
CA ALA A 5 8.57 -23.00 11.67
C ALA A 5 9.26 -21.92 10.82
N GLN A 6 10.09 -22.35 9.86
CA GLN A 6 10.68 -21.48 8.84
C GLN A 6 9.59 -20.80 8.01
N ALA A 7 8.59 -21.53 7.52
CA ALA A 7 7.48 -20.96 6.77
C ALA A 7 6.71 -19.87 7.56
N VAL A 8 6.51 -20.09 8.87
CA VAL A 8 5.90 -19.06 9.73
C VAL A 8 6.82 -17.83 9.86
N LEU A 9 8.14 -18.01 9.99
CA LEU A 9 9.11 -16.91 10.01
C LEU A 9 9.14 -16.14 8.69
N ASP A 10 9.11 -16.83 7.55
CA ASP A 10 9.07 -16.21 6.23
C ASP A 10 7.78 -15.39 6.07
N SER A 11 6.65 -15.93 6.54
CA SER A 11 5.37 -15.21 6.58
C SER A 11 5.46 -13.95 7.46
N VAL A 12 6.10 -14.04 8.64
CA VAL A 12 6.32 -12.88 9.52
C VAL A 12 7.20 -11.84 8.84
N SER A 13 8.30 -12.25 8.20
CA SER A 13 9.18 -11.37 7.43
C SER A 13 8.38 -10.61 6.38
N ASN A 14 7.63 -11.32 5.53
CA ASN A 14 6.82 -10.74 4.48
C ASN A 14 5.85 -9.66 5.02
N LEU A 15 5.14 -9.98 6.10
CA LEU A 15 4.21 -9.05 6.75
C LEU A 15 4.92 -7.83 7.35
N ALA A 16 6.12 -8.00 7.90
CA ALA A 16 6.92 -6.91 8.47
C ALA A 16 7.41 -5.94 7.37
N PHE A 17 7.87 -6.46 6.23
CA PHE A 17 8.24 -5.65 5.07
C PHE A 17 7.05 -4.93 4.45
N GLU A 18 5.90 -5.60 4.32
CA GLU A 18 4.65 -4.97 3.85
C GLU A 18 4.21 -3.84 4.79
N ARG A 19 4.29 -4.07 6.11
CA ARG A 19 4.01 -3.02 7.11
C ARG A 19 4.95 -1.82 6.93
N ARG A 20 6.26 -2.04 6.77
CA ARG A 20 7.24 -0.96 6.52
C ARG A 20 6.85 -0.15 5.29
N PHE A 21 6.43 -0.82 4.21
CA PHE A 21 5.94 -0.14 3.01
C PHE A 21 4.71 0.71 3.26
N MET A 22 3.69 0.16 3.93
CA MET A 22 2.48 0.92 4.24
C MET A 22 2.77 2.12 5.14
N CYS A 23 3.68 1.99 6.12
CA CYS A 23 4.12 3.12 6.93
C CYS A 23 4.83 4.19 6.09
N GLY A 24 5.70 3.79 5.16
CA GLY A 24 6.37 4.70 4.24
C GLY A 24 5.40 5.42 3.28
N LEU A 25 4.34 4.73 2.84
CA LEU A 25 3.26 5.37 2.07
C LEU A 25 2.47 6.35 2.94
N MET A 26 2.08 5.94 4.15
CA MET A 26 1.28 6.76 5.06
C MET A 26 1.98 8.09 5.39
N ALA A 27 3.30 8.08 5.56
CA ALA A 27 4.10 9.29 5.81
C ALA A 27 4.03 10.35 4.69
N LYS A 28 3.62 9.97 3.47
CA LYS A 28 3.45 10.90 2.34
C LYS A 28 2.07 11.57 2.31
N TYR A 29 1.11 11.08 3.09
CA TYR A 29 -0.26 11.60 3.12
C TYR A 29 -0.50 12.37 4.41
N VAL A 30 -1.21 13.51 4.32
CA VAL A 30 -1.59 14.29 5.50
C VAL A 30 -2.61 13.50 6.32
N GLU A 31 -2.48 13.56 7.65
CA GLU A 31 -3.45 12.95 8.57
C GLU A 31 -4.88 13.44 8.28
N GLY A 32 -5.85 12.53 8.38
CA GLY A 32 -7.25 12.84 8.12
C GLY A 32 -7.70 12.59 6.67
N GLN A 33 -6.78 12.50 5.71
CA GLN A 33 -7.13 12.07 4.34
C GLN A 33 -7.66 10.64 4.33
N THR A 34 -8.63 10.37 3.45
CA THR A 34 -9.26 9.05 3.32
C THR A 34 -8.23 7.94 3.07
N ILE A 35 -7.17 8.23 2.31
CA ILE A 35 -6.08 7.29 2.03
C ILE A 35 -5.29 6.99 3.30
N ALA A 36 -4.89 8.00 4.08
CA ALA A 36 -4.20 7.82 5.35
C ALA A 36 -5.03 6.98 6.35
N LYS A 37 -6.35 7.23 6.43
CA LYS A 37 -7.28 6.43 7.25
C LYS A 37 -7.34 4.96 6.79
N LYS A 38 -7.36 4.71 5.47
CA LYS A 38 -7.35 3.35 4.92
C LYS A 38 -6.04 2.63 5.23
N LEU A 39 -4.90 3.29 5.01
CA LEU A 39 -3.57 2.74 5.31
C LEU A 39 -3.43 2.42 6.80
N SER A 40 -3.87 3.30 7.70
CA SER A 40 -3.85 3.07 9.15
C SER A 40 -4.61 1.79 9.54
N ARG A 41 -5.81 1.57 8.98
CA ARG A 41 -6.58 0.33 9.21
C ARG A 41 -5.86 -0.91 8.68
N GLN A 42 -5.24 -0.82 7.50
CA GLN A 42 -4.46 -1.93 6.94
C GLN A 42 -3.23 -2.26 7.79
N ILE A 43 -2.49 -1.25 8.25
CA ILE A 43 -1.36 -1.41 9.18
C ILE A 43 -1.81 -2.08 10.48
N HIS A 44 -2.99 -1.71 11.01
CA HIS A 44 -3.53 -2.35 12.20
C HIS A 44 -3.83 -3.85 11.97
N LYS A 45 -4.46 -4.19 10.82
CA LYS A 45 -4.68 -5.59 10.42
C LYS A 45 -3.37 -6.37 10.29
N LEU A 46 -2.33 -5.77 9.68
CA LEU A 46 -1.02 -6.39 9.56
C LEU A 46 -0.38 -6.64 10.94
N ASN A 47 -0.45 -5.68 11.86
CA ASN A 47 0.04 -5.86 13.23
C ASN A 47 -0.63 -7.06 13.91
N SER A 48 -1.95 -7.21 13.79
CA SER A 48 -2.68 -8.34 14.37
C SER A 48 -2.24 -9.68 13.76
N LYS A 49 -2.06 -9.74 12.42
CA LYS A 49 -1.53 -10.93 11.74
C LYS A 49 -0.12 -11.28 12.21
N ILE A 50 0.78 -10.31 12.32
CA ILE A 50 2.14 -10.52 12.83
C ILE A 50 2.09 -11.06 14.26
N ARG A 51 1.29 -10.47 15.15
CA ARG A 51 1.14 -10.97 16.54
C ARG A 51 0.67 -12.43 16.56
N ARG A 52 -0.30 -12.80 15.73
CA ARG A 52 -0.79 -14.17 15.59
C ARG A 52 0.32 -15.13 15.14
N ASN A 53 1.07 -14.77 14.10
CA ASN A 53 2.14 -15.62 13.59
C ASN A 53 3.33 -15.74 14.56
N VAL A 54 3.65 -14.67 15.30
CA VAL A 54 4.65 -14.70 16.38
C VAL A 54 4.22 -15.67 17.49
N LYS A 55 2.95 -15.63 17.91
CA LYS A 55 2.39 -16.60 18.88
C LYS A 55 2.50 -18.03 18.34
N LEU A 56 2.11 -18.25 17.09
CA LEU A 56 2.16 -19.56 16.43
C LEU A 56 3.59 -20.12 16.35
N TYR A 57 4.56 -19.26 16.01
CA TYR A 57 5.98 -19.62 15.99
C TYR A 57 6.46 -20.06 17.38
N ASN A 58 6.20 -19.24 18.39
CA ASN A 58 6.62 -19.52 19.77
C ASN A 58 5.93 -20.77 20.36
N LEU A 59 4.70 -21.07 19.95
CA LEU A 59 4.00 -22.30 20.34
C LEU A 59 4.67 -23.56 19.75
N LYS A 60 5.20 -23.47 18.52
CA LYS A 60 5.87 -24.59 17.84
C LYS A 60 7.32 -24.79 18.29
N ARG A 61 7.93 -23.79 18.94
CA ARG A 61 9.33 -23.79 19.41
C ARG A 61 9.75 -24.99 20.26
N PRO A 62 8.95 -25.50 21.22
CA PRO A 62 9.35 -26.65 22.05
C PRO A 62 9.64 -27.93 21.25
N VAL A 63 9.19 -28.00 20.01
CA VAL A 63 9.34 -29.16 19.11
C VAL A 63 10.54 -28.99 18.15
N ILE A 64 11.20 -27.83 18.17
CA ILE A 64 12.36 -27.54 17.32
C ILE A 64 13.63 -27.97 18.07
N PRO A 65 14.56 -28.73 17.43
CA PRO A 65 15.82 -29.11 18.05
C PRO A 65 16.64 -27.89 18.49
N SER A 66 17.30 -27.98 19.64
CA SER A 66 18.20 -26.92 20.14
C SER A 66 19.40 -26.63 19.21
N SER A 67 19.68 -27.52 18.26
CA SER A 67 20.71 -27.36 17.22
C SER A 67 20.26 -26.54 16.01
N SER A 68 19.00 -26.12 15.96
CA SER A 68 18.45 -25.31 14.87
C SER A 68 19.06 -23.90 14.85
N THR A 69 19.19 -23.33 13.66
CA THR A 69 19.63 -21.94 13.46
C THR A 69 18.51 -20.92 13.66
N LEU A 70 17.29 -21.38 13.91
CA LEU A 70 16.11 -20.54 14.09
C LEU A 70 16.13 -19.80 15.45
N PRO A 71 15.54 -18.59 15.54
CA PRO A 71 15.49 -17.83 16.77
C PRO A 71 14.76 -18.59 17.87
N THR A 72 15.36 -18.64 19.07
CA THR A 72 14.80 -19.37 20.21
C THR A 72 13.50 -18.77 20.74
N LEU A 73 13.31 -17.47 20.55
CA LEU A 73 12.09 -16.74 20.90
C LEU A 73 11.94 -15.59 19.90
N LEU A 74 10.73 -15.43 19.38
CA LEU A 74 10.39 -14.29 18.54
C LEU A 74 9.48 -13.35 19.33
N THR A 75 9.92 -12.11 19.55
CA THR A 75 9.05 -11.08 20.11
C THR A 75 8.41 -10.25 18.99
N PHE A 76 7.31 -9.58 19.30
CA PHE A 76 6.62 -8.74 18.33
C PHE A 76 7.50 -7.55 17.89
N GLU A 77 8.28 -6.98 18.81
CA GLU A 77 9.17 -5.85 18.55
C GLU A 77 10.30 -6.23 17.59
N ILE A 78 10.88 -7.42 17.76
CA ILE A 78 11.91 -7.95 16.86
C ILE A 78 11.28 -8.30 15.50
N ALA A 79 10.10 -8.92 15.51
CA ALA A 79 9.38 -9.30 14.30
C ALA A 79 9.02 -8.09 13.42
N MET A 80 8.66 -6.97 14.05
CA MET A 80 8.31 -5.73 13.34
C MET A 80 9.52 -4.96 12.80
N ASN A 81 10.75 -5.32 13.18
CA ASN A 81 11.96 -4.62 12.75
C ASN A 81 12.61 -5.35 11.55
N PRO A 82 12.37 -4.92 10.30
CA PRO A 82 12.97 -5.53 9.11
C PRO A 82 14.48 -5.30 9.00
N GLU A 83 15.06 -4.40 9.78
CA GLU A 83 16.52 -4.19 9.87
C GLU A 83 17.17 -5.05 10.96
N SER A 84 16.37 -5.84 11.69
CA SER A 84 16.90 -6.86 12.58
C SER A 84 17.79 -7.82 11.78
N GLY A 85 18.93 -8.19 12.35
CA GLY A 85 19.80 -9.23 11.77
C GLY A 85 19.11 -10.57 11.56
N LEU A 86 17.93 -10.77 12.17
CA LEU A 86 17.07 -11.92 11.92
C LEU A 86 16.64 -12.05 10.44
N TRP A 87 16.48 -10.93 9.73
CA TRP A 87 15.93 -10.89 8.37
C TRP A 87 16.98 -10.60 7.30
N SER A 88 18.28 -10.68 7.63
CA SER A 88 19.34 -10.25 6.71
C SER A 88 19.37 -10.99 5.38
N GLN A 89 18.85 -12.23 5.35
CA GLN A 89 18.72 -13.01 4.11
C GLN A 89 17.51 -12.57 3.28
N HIS A 90 16.44 -12.13 3.94
CA HIS A 90 15.19 -11.70 3.32
C HIS A 90 15.22 -10.22 2.90
N SER A 91 16.01 -9.38 3.58
CA SER A 91 16.05 -7.93 3.35
C SER A 91 16.49 -7.56 1.94
N VAL A 92 17.46 -8.29 1.38
CA VAL A 92 17.97 -8.03 0.01
C VAL A 92 16.90 -8.31 -1.04
N SER A 93 16.15 -9.40 -0.90
CA SER A 93 15.06 -9.76 -1.81
C SER A 93 13.88 -8.79 -1.68
N HIS A 94 13.52 -8.43 -0.46
CA HIS A 94 12.39 -7.54 -0.21
C HIS A 94 12.63 -6.10 -0.66
N ASP A 95 13.83 -5.55 -0.49
CA ASP A 95 14.11 -4.18 -0.93
C ASP A 95 14.05 -4.06 -2.47
N ALA A 96 14.50 -5.09 -3.19
CA ALA A 96 14.35 -5.16 -4.65
C ALA A 96 12.87 -5.26 -5.06
N ALA A 97 12.11 -6.17 -4.45
CA ALA A 97 10.68 -6.34 -4.72
C ALA A 97 9.87 -5.09 -4.35
N PHE A 98 10.25 -4.38 -3.29
CA PHE A 98 9.65 -3.11 -2.88
C PHE A 98 9.84 -2.03 -3.94
N GLN A 99 11.07 -1.84 -4.42
CA GLN A 99 11.35 -0.86 -5.47
C GLN A 99 10.60 -1.19 -6.75
N LEU A 100 10.48 -2.48 -7.07
CA LEU A 100 9.70 -2.97 -8.20
C LEU A 100 8.22 -2.63 -8.07
N LYS A 101 7.60 -2.97 -6.92
CA LYS A 101 6.19 -2.66 -6.62
C LYS A 101 5.91 -1.16 -6.66
N GLN A 102 6.80 -0.35 -6.08
CA GLN A 102 6.67 1.10 -6.11
C GLN A 102 6.75 1.64 -7.55
N ARG A 103 7.67 1.12 -8.37
CA ARG A 103 7.81 1.51 -9.77
C ARG A 103 6.59 1.09 -10.59
N LEU A 104 6.08 -0.12 -10.39
CA LEU A 104 4.87 -0.61 -11.04
C LEU A 104 3.66 0.26 -10.70
N PHE A 105 3.49 0.64 -9.43
CA PHE A 105 2.42 1.54 -9.02
C PHE A 105 2.49 2.91 -9.72
N VAL A 106 3.70 3.48 -9.84
CA VAL A 106 3.91 4.75 -10.55
C VAL A 106 3.57 4.60 -12.04
N LEU A 107 3.96 3.50 -12.67
CA LEU A 107 3.66 3.23 -14.07
C LEU A 107 2.17 3.04 -14.32
N LEU A 108 1.48 2.28 -13.47
CA LEU A 108 0.04 2.09 -13.55
C LEU A 108 -0.70 3.43 -13.42
N SER A 109 -0.29 4.25 -12.44
CA SER A 109 -0.88 5.60 -12.26
C SER A 109 -0.63 6.50 -13.48
N LEU A 110 0.54 6.40 -14.10
CA LEU A 110 0.87 7.16 -15.32
C LEU A 110 0.05 6.68 -16.51
N HIS A 111 -0.10 5.37 -16.67
CA HIS A 111 -0.92 4.74 -17.69
C HIS A 111 -2.39 5.19 -17.59
N ASP A 112 -2.98 5.10 -16.40
CA ASP A 112 -4.38 5.50 -16.17
C ASP A 112 -4.60 6.97 -16.53
N ARG A 113 -3.68 7.84 -16.12
CA ARG A 113 -3.74 9.28 -16.43
C ARG A 113 -3.58 9.56 -17.92
N ALA A 114 -2.64 8.89 -18.59
CA ALA A 114 -2.44 9.04 -20.03
C ALA A 114 -3.65 8.54 -20.82
N SER A 115 -4.30 7.47 -20.36
CA SER A 115 -5.53 6.95 -20.94
C SER A 115 -6.70 7.94 -20.79
N GLU A 116 -6.87 8.53 -19.60
CA GLU A 116 -7.87 9.58 -19.36
C GLU A 116 -7.64 10.81 -20.25
N GLU A 117 -6.39 11.29 -20.34
CA GLU A 117 -6.01 12.42 -21.19
C GLU A 117 -6.29 12.13 -22.67
N MET A 118 -5.95 10.92 -23.15
CA MET A 118 -6.26 10.50 -24.51
C MET A 118 -7.77 10.53 -24.79
N ASN A 119 -8.59 10.06 -23.85
CA ASN A 119 -10.06 10.08 -23.98
C ASN A 119 -10.63 11.51 -24.02
N ILE A 120 -10.03 12.44 -23.28
CA ILE A 120 -10.39 13.87 -23.35
C ILE A 120 -10.05 14.43 -24.72
N ILE A 121 -8.80 14.24 -25.19
CA ILE A 121 -8.34 14.79 -26.46
C ILE A 121 -9.14 14.23 -27.65
N GLN A 122 -9.52 12.94 -27.61
CA GLN A 122 -10.36 12.35 -28.65
C GLN A 122 -11.76 12.97 -28.71
N ARG A 123 -12.36 13.30 -27.55
CA ARG A 123 -13.64 14.01 -27.49
C ARG A 123 -13.51 15.41 -28.07
N ASP A 124 -12.47 16.15 -27.71
CA ASP A 124 -12.22 17.50 -28.22
C ASP A 124 -11.99 17.48 -29.73
N LEU A 125 -11.19 16.53 -30.23
CA LEU A 125 -10.96 16.35 -31.66
C LEU A 125 -12.27 16.08 -32.41
N SER A 126 -13.12 15.21 -31.87
CA SER A 126 -14.42 14.89 -32.49
C SER A 126 -15.34 16.11 -32.52
N ALA A 127 -15.35 16.92 -31.46
CA ALA A 127 -16.12 18.16 -31.40
C ALA A 127 -15.63 19.19 -32.43
N GLU A 128 -14.32 19.39 -32.56
CA GLU A 128 -13.74 20.33 -33.53
C GLU A 128 -13.95 19.87 -34.99
N LEU A 129 -13.85 18.57 -35.26
CA LEU A 129 -14.18 18.02 -36.57
C LEU A 129 -15.66 18.27 -36.92
N GLY A 130 -16.57 18.11 -35.95
CA GLY A 130 -17.99 18.44 -36.12
C GLY A 130 -18.21 19.90 -36.51
N LYS A 131 -17.49 20.84 -35.88
CA LYS A 131 -17.55 22.28 -36.23
C LYS A 131 -17.08 22.54 -37.66
N ILE A 132 -15.99 21.91 -38.09
CA ILE A 132 -15.47 22.03 -39.45
C ILE A 132 -16.49 21.46 -40.47
N GLU A 133 -17.09 20.31 -40.17
CA GLU A 133 -18.11 19.71 -41.04
C GLU A 133 -19.35 20.61 -41.17
N GLU A 134 -19.79 21.22 -40.08
CA GLU A 134 -20.90 22.18 -40.09
C GLU A 134 -20.53 23.44 -40.87
N ALA A 135 -19.32 23.98 -40.66
CA ALA A 135 -18.78 25.09 -41.43
C ALA A 135 -18.67 24.76 -42.93
N LEU A 136 -18.35 23.53 -43.32
CA LEU A 136 -18.33 23.14 -44.73
C LEU A 136 -19.73 23.07 -45.35
N ARG A 137 -20.76 22.70 -44.57
CA ARG A 137 -22.16 22.73 -45.02
C ARG A 137 -22.71 24.15 -45.13
N ASN A 138 -22.28 25.03 -44.23
CA ASN A 138 -22.70 26.44 -44.15
C ASN A 138 -21.46 27.36 -44.20
N PRO A 139 -20.84 27.55 -45.39
CA PRO A 139 -19.49 28.10 -45.53
C PRO A 139 -19.33 29.47 -44.84
N PRO A 140 -18.58 29.53 -43.72
CA PRO A 140 -18.23 30.80 -43.10
C PRO A 140 -17.02 31.43 -43.80
N CYS A 141 -16.59 32.59 -43.32
CA CYS A 141 -15.35 33.25 -43.75
C CYS A 141 -14.12 32.31 -43.66
N ALA A 142 -13.29 32.30 -44.71
CA ALA A 142 -12.06 31.47 -44.84
C ALA A 142 -10.99 31.66 -43.73
N LYS A 143 -11.19 32.58 -42.78
CA LYS A 143 -10.35 32.72 -41.58
C LYS A 143 -10.74 31.73 -40.47
N SER A 144 -12.03 31.38 -40.33
CA SER A 144 -12.52 30.41 -39.32
C SER A 144 -11.98 29.01 -39.61
N LEU A 145 -12.14 28.55 -40.85
CA LEU A 145 -11.68 27.25 -41.32
C LEU A 145 -10.17 27.01 -41.13
N ARG A 146 -9.34 28.05 -41.29
CA ARG A 146 -7.89 27.94 -41.08
C ARG A 146 -7.51 27.81 -39.61
N HIS A 147 -8.23 28.50 -38.72
CA HIS A 147 -7.99 28.38 -37.29
C HIS A 147 -8.37 26.98 -36.79
N GLU A 148 -9.55 26.49 -37.17
CA GLU A 148 -10.04 25.14 -36.81
C GLU A 148 -9.11 24.02 -37.32
N ALA A 149 -8.61 24.13 -38.56
CA ALA A 149 -7.63 23.17 -39.10
C ALA A 149 -6.29 23.16 -38.33
N GLY A 150 -5.87 24.31 -37.80
CA GLY A 150 -4.71 24.42 -36.92
C GLY A 150 -4.91 23.70 -35.58
N VAL A 151 -6.09 23.88 -34.97
CA VAL A 151 -6.47 23.20 -33.72
C VAL A 151 -6.50 21.68 -33.91
N VAL A 152 -7.12 21.18 -34.99
CA VAL A 152 -7.14 19.75 -35.33
C VAL A 152 -5.74 19.17 -35.48
N SER A 153 -4.82 19.91 -36.10
CA SER A 153 -3.43 19.47 -36.28
C SER A 153 -2.70 19.37 -34.93
N ALA A 154 -2.91 20.32 -34.02
CA ALA A 154 -2.35 20.29 -32.67
C ALA A 154 -2.91 19.13 -31.83
N LEU A 155 -4.23 18.90 -31.88
CA LEU A 155 -4.87 17.78 -31.17
C LEU A 155 -4.35 16.42 -31.68
N ARG A 156 -4.17 16.26 -33.01
CA ARG A 156 -3.59 15.03 -33.59
C ARG A 156 -2.15 14.79 -33.15
N LEU A 157 -1.35 15.85 -33.02
CA LEU A 157 0.00 15.73 -32.48
C LEU A 157 -0.03 15.27 -31.03
N LYS A 158 -0.89 15.85 -30.20
CA LYS A 158 -1.07 15.45 -28.80
C LYS A 158 -1.53 14.00 -28.64
N ILE A 159 -2.46 13.52 -29.49
CA ILE A 159 -2.86 12.10 -29.51
C ILE A 159 -1.65 11.19 -29.77
N ARG A 160 -0.75 11.59 -30.67
CA ARG A 160 0.45 10.80 -30.96
C ARG A 160 1.38 10.75 -29.74
N GLU A 161 1.62 11.89 -29.09
CA GLU A 161 2.43 11.96 -27.88
C GLU A 161 1.87 11.06 -26.76
N CYS A 162 0.56 11.11 -26.50
CA CYS A 162 -0.08 10.25 -25.50
C CYS A 162 0.03 8.76 -25.87
N ARG A 163 -0.12 8.41 -27.16
CA ARG A 163 0.04 7.03 -27.62
C ARG A 163 1.48 6.54 -27.42
N ASP A 164 2.46 7.37 -27.72
CA ASP A 164 3.88 7.02 -27.52
C ASP A 164 4.18 6.80 -26.02
N GLN A 165 3.58 7.61 -25.13
CA GLN A 165 3.69 7.43 -23.68
C GLN A 165 3.03 6.13 -23.18
N LEU A 166 1.83 5.82 -23.67
CA LEU A 166 1.15 4.56 -23.34
C LEU A 166 1.97 3.35 -23.79
N GLN A 167 2.49 3.38 -25.02
CA GLN A 167 3.33 2.31 -25.54
C GLN A 167 4.61 2.11 -24.71
N GLN A 168 5.22 3.20 -24.22
CA GLN A 168 6.36 3.09 -23.30
C GLN A 168 5.96 2.45 -21.97
N CYS A 169 4.76 2.75 -21.44
CA CYS A 169 4.25 2.11 -20.23
C CYS A 169 4.04 0.61 -20.47
N ASP A 170 3.43 0.22 -21.58
CA ASP A 170 3.18 -1.19 -21.94
C ASP A 170 4.48 -1.99 -22.05
N ILE A 171 5.52 -1.41 -22.68
CA ILE A 171 6.84 -2.07 -22.80
C ILE A 171 7.45 -2.29 -21.41
N VAL A 172 7.37 -1.29 -20.52
CA VAL A 172 7.93 -1.43 -19.18
C VAL A 172 7.11 -2.43 -18.36
N GLU A 173 5.80 -2.45 -18.48
CA GLU A 173 4.94 -3.45 -17.84
C GLU A 173 5.28 -4.87 -18.32
N GLN A 174 5.45 -5.09 -19.62
CA GLN A 174 5.88 -6.38 -20.17
C GLN A 174 7.26 -6.81 -19.65
N LEU A 175 8.21 -5.87 -19.57
CA LEU A 175 9.52 -6.14 -18.98
C LEU A 175 9.41 -6.49 -17.50
N LEU A 176 8.48 -5.89 -16.76
CA LEU A 176 8.26 -6.21 -15.34
C LEU A 176 7.63 -7.59 -15.17
N VAL A 177 6.63 -7.94 -15.98
CA VAL A 177 5.97 -9.26 -15.95
C VAL A 177 6.93 -10.38 -16.34
N THR A 178 7.71 -10.20 -17.41
CA THR A 178 8.70 -11.21 -17.86
C THR A 178 9.84 -11.40 -16.88
N ASN A 179 10.25 -10.35 -16.15
CA ASN A 179 11.22 -10.50 -15.06
C ASN A 179 10.60 -11.09 -13.79
N SER A 180 9.29 -10.90 -13.55
CA SER A 180 8.57 -11.54 -12.43
C SER A 180 8.39 -13.05 -12.65
N SER A 181 8.04 -13.48 -13.87
CA SER A 181 7.91 -14.90 -14.19
C SER A 181 9.23 -15.67 -14.08
N LEU A 182 10.36 -14.98 -14.30
CA LEU A 182 11.71 -15.52 -14.09
C LEU A 182 12.02 -15.76 -12.60
N VAL A 183 11.34 -15.05 -11.69
CA VAL A 183 11.47 -15.21 -10.24
C VAL A 183 10.48 -16.26 -9.70
N GLU A 184 9.28 -16.35 -10.29
CA GLU A 184 8.27 -17.34 -9.89
C GLU A 184 8.65 -18.78 -10.29
N SER A 185 9.37 -18.97 -11.41
CA SER A 185 9.86 -20.30 -11.79
C SER A 185 10.93 -20.87 -10.85
N GLU A 186 11.53 -20.06 -9.96
CA GLU A 186 12.44 -20.54 -8.91
C GLU A 186 11.70 -20.92 -7.60
N VAL A 187 10.41 -20.56 -7.47
CA VAL A 187 9.63 -20.75 -6.24
C VAL A 187 8.56 -21.86 -6.39
N GLU A 188 8.08 -22.13 -7.61
CA GLU A 188 7.09 -23.19 -7.87
C GLU A 188 7.57 -24.63 -7.61
N ASP A 189 8.89 -24.87 -7.53
CA ASP A 189 9.45 -26.19 -7.14
C ASP A 189 9.24 -26.53 -5.65
N LEU A 190 8.56 -25.68 -4.87
CA LEU A 190 8.38 -25.84 -3.41
C LEU A 190 6.93 -25.86 -2.91
N SER A 191 5.90 -25.73 -3.76
CA SER A 191 4.52 -25.48 -3.30
C SER A 191 3.47 -26.57 -3.60
N GLU A 192 3.83 -27.75 -4.09
CA GLU A 192 2.84 -28.81 -4.42
C GLU A 192 2.26 -29.60 -3.22
N GLU A 193 2.55 -29.25 -1.97
CA GLU A 193 1.98 -29.96 -0.80
C GLU A 193 1.42 -28.95 0.22
N GLU A 194 0.21 -28.42 0.02
CA GLU A 194 -0.70 -27.97 1.11
C GLU A 194 -2.04 -27.46 0.53
N GLU A 195 -2.84 -28.36 -0.04
CA GLU A 195 -4.30 -28.18 -0.13
C GLU A 195 -4.95 -29.23 0.77
N GLU A 196 -5.49 -28.80 1.92
CA GLU A 196 -6.77 -29.22 2.51
C GLU A 196 -6.89 -28.65 3.94
N GLU A 197 -8.12 -28.33 4.33
CA GLU A 197 -8.60 -27.81 5.63
C GLU A 197 -8.77 -26.27 5.74
N GLU A 198 -9.85 -25.77 5.11
CA GLU A 198 -10.54 -24.56 5.56
C GLU A 198 -11.99 -24.92 5.91
N GLU A 199 -12.21 -25.42 7.14
CA GLU A 199 -13.53 -25.46 7.77
C GLU A 199 -13.48 -24.76 9.14
N GLY A 200 -14.32 -23.73 9.29
CA GLY A 200 -14.86 -23.30 10.59
C GLY A 200 -14.06 -22.28 11.38
N GLU A 201 -14.11 -21.00 11.01
CA GLU A 201 -13.93 -19.92 11.99
C GLU A 201 -15.30 -19.64 12.66
N GLU A 202 -15.50 -20.26 13.84
CA GLU A 202 -16.52 -19.81 14.79
C GLU A 202 -16.09 -18.46 15.41
N GLU A 203 -17.02 -17.51 15.42
CA GLU A 203 -16.85 -16.20 16.05
C GLU A 203 -16.80 -16.34 17.58
N GLU A 204 -15.62 -16.41 18.17
CA GLU A 204 -15.45 -16.09 19.60
C GLU A 204 -15.50 -14.57 19.79
N GLN A 205 -16.65 -14.09 20.28
CA GLN A 205 -16.79 -12.76 20.86
C GLN A 205 -16.14 -12.77 22.26
N ASP A 206 -15.00 -12.09 22.36
CA ASP A 206 -14.36 -11.73 23.63
C ASP A 206 -15.27 -10.76 24.42
N GLU A 207 -16.09 -11.29 25.32
CA GLU A 207 -16.69 -10.53 26.43
C GLU A 207 -15.73 -10.50 27.62
N ASP A 208 -14.71 -9.64 27.58
CA ASP A 208 -13.92 -9.31 28.77
C ASP A 208 -13.18 -7.98 28.55
N ASP A 209 -13.85 -6.85 28.81
CA ASP A 209 -13.21 -5.55 29.07
C ASP A 209 -14.24 -4.46 29.48
N LYS A 210 -15.02 -4.70 30.54
CA LYS A 210 -15.88 -3.64 31.14
C LYS A 210 -15.89 -3.57 32.66
N ALA A 211 -14.93 -4.18 33.34
CA ALA A 211 -14.68 -3.89 34.74
C ALA A 211 -13.41 -3.04 34.86
N SER A 212 -13.49 -1.93 35.60
CA SER A 212 -12.40 -1.05 36.06
C SER A 212 -12.29 0.33 35.38
N ILE A 213 -13.34 1.15 35.44
CA ILE A 213 -13.20 2.61 35.54
C ILE A 213 -14.22 3.11 36.58
N GLU A 214 -13.94 2.84 37.86
CA GLU A 214 -14.51 3.55 39.00
C GLU A 214 -13.41 3.65 40.07
N GLU A 215 -12.58 4.70 39.99
CA GLU A 215 -11.84 5.29 41.11
C GLU A 215 -10.88 6.38 40.58
N GLU A 216 -11.39 7.59 40.34
CA GLU A 216 -10.59 8.82 40.44
C GLU A 216 -11.49 10.05 40.32
N GLN A 217 -12.25 10.35 41.38
CA GLN A 217 -12.87 11.66 41.58
C GLN A 217 -13.25 11.87 43.06
N ALA A 218 -12.23 11.88 43.92
CA ALA A 218 -12.31 12.44 45.25
C ALA A 218 -11.02 13.23 45.47
N ASP A 219 -11.10 14.55 45.28
CA ASP A 219 -10.26 15.59 45.91
C ASP A 219 -10.36 16.90 45.10
N LYS A 220 -11.52 17.55 45.20
CA LYS A 220 -11.70 18.97 44.86
C LYS A 220 -12.70 19.62 45.81
N ASP A 221 -12.44 19.57 47.11
CA ASP A 221 -13.15 20.37 48.10
C ASP A 221 -12.22 20.69 49.28
N ASN A 222 -11.19 21.53 49.08
CA ASN A 222 -10.53 22.20 50.21
C ASN A 222 -9.64 23.40 49.85
N GLU A 223 -10.15 24.42 49.16
CA GLU A 223 -9.50 25.74 49.14
C GLU A 223 -10.54 26.87 49.17
N GLU A 224 -11.27 26.97 50.29
CA GLU A 224 -11.82 28.24 50.75
C GLU A 224 -11.17 28.60 52.10
N GLY A 225 -10.57 29.79 52.15
CA GLY A 225 -10.30 30.50 53.39
C GLY A 225 -8.83 30.61 53.77
N ASN A 226 -8.15 31.64 53.25
CA ASN A 226 -7.38 32.47 54.18
C ASN A 226 -7.26 33.93 53.69
N GLU A 227 -7.76 34.81 54.53
CA GLU A 227 -7.66 36.26 54.45
C GLU A 227 -6.21 36.72 54.56
N GLY A 228 -5.83 37.79 53.86
CA GLY A 228 -4.42 38.21 53.81
C GLY A 228 -4.18 39.66 53.40
N ARG A 229 -5.03 40.56 53.89
CA ARG A 229 -4.85 42.01 54.04
C ARG A 229 -3.38 42.47 54.09
N LEU A 230 -2.86 43.15 53.05
CA LEU A 230 -1.74 44.09 53.18
C LEU A 230 -1.91 45.32 52.28
N ASN A 231 -2.24 46.41 52.96
CA ASN A 231 -2.10 47.81 52.58
C ASN A 231 -0.60 48.23 52.68
N TRP A 232 -0.31 49.52 52.44
CA TRP A 232 1.00 50.23 52.42
C TRP A 232 1.61 50.31 51.01
N GLY A 233 1.82 51.47 50.39
CA GLY A 233 1.61 52.87 50.73
C GLY A 233 2.02 53.73 49.52
#